data_AF-A0A482ZM01-F1
#
_entry.id   AF-A0A482ZM01-F1
#
_cell.length_a   1.000
_cell.length_b   1.000
_cell.length_c   1.000
_cell.angle_alpha   90.00
_cell.angle_beta   90.00
_cell.angle_gamma   90.00
#
_symmetry.space_group_name_H-M   'P 1'
#
loop_
_entity.id
_entity.type
_entity.pdbx_description
1 polymer ?
#
loop_
_entity_poly.entity_id
_entity_poly.type
_entity_poly.pdbx_seq_one_letter_code
_entity_poly.pdbx_strand_id
1 'polypeptide(L)'
;MSKTHKISVLDADISVTSINNNDYLSLTDMLGAKDGNFFISDWLRNRNTVEFLGIWEGIYNQDFNYGEFAIIKSQAGLNSYKISVKEWVKKTGAIGIIAKTGRYGGTCTNENPY
;
A
#
# COMPACT_ATOMS: atom_id res chain seq x y z
N MET A 1 1.50 -15.02 17.73
CA MET A 1 1.35 -15.71 16.43
C MET A 1 0.23 -15.02 15.67
N SER A 2 0.48 -14.43 14.50
CA SER A 2 -0.62 -13.86 13.70
C SER A 2 -1.42 -15.00 13.08
N LYS A 3 -2.73 -15.06 13.35
CA LYS A 3 -3.63 -15.97 12.65
C LYS A 3 -3.78 -15.46 11.22
N THR A 4 -3.22 -16.19 10.26
CA THR A 4 -3.48 -15.95 8.85
C THR A 4 -4.71 -16.77 8.47
N HIS A 5 -5.77 -16.11 8.04
CA HIS A 5 -6.95 -16.76 7.47
C HIS A 5 -7.18 -16.21 6.06
N LYS A 6 -7.84 -16.97 5.19
CA LYS A 6 -8.09 -16.58 3.80
C LYS A 6 -9.57 -16.29 3.60
N ILE A 7 -9.86 -15.32 2.73
CA ILE A 7 -11.21 -15.06 2.24
C ILE A 7 -11.18 -15.22 0.71
N SER A 8 -12.25 -15.81 0.15
CA SER A 8 -12.39 -15.91 -1.30
C SER A 8 -13.19 -14.71 -1.82
N VAL A 9 -12.60 -13.95 -2.74
CA VAL A 9 -13.19 -12.75 -3.35
C VAL A 9 -13.01 -12.87 -4.86
N LEU A 10 -14.12 -12.84 -5.61
CA LEU A 10 -14.09 -12.95 -7.09
C LEU A 10 -13.25 -14.14 -7.58
N ASP A 11 -13.44 -15.31 -6.99
CA ASP A 11 -12.69 -16.55 -7.27
C ASP A 11 -11.18 -16.49 -6.98
N ALA A 12 -10.71 -15.48 -6.24
CA ALA A 12 -9.35 -15.37 -5.76
C ALA A 12 -9.26 -15.47 -4.23
N ASP A 13 -8.26 -16.23 -3.75
CA ASP A 13 -7.96 -16.34 -2.32
C ASP A 13 -7.10 -15.16 -1.86
N ILE A 14 -7.65 -14.34 -0.97
CA ILE A 14 -6.96 -13.20 -0.37
C ILE A 14 -6.60 -13.55 1.07
N SER A 15 -5.32 -13.44 1.41
CA SER A 15 -4.84 -13.62 2.78
C SER A 15 -5.20 -12.43 3.65
N VAL A 16 -5.70 -12.72 4.86
CA VAL A 16 -5.98 -11.76 5.92
C VAL A 16 -4.96 -11.95 7.04
N THR A 17 -4.32 -10.86 7.46
CA THR A 17 -3.35 -10.84 8.56
C THR A 17 -3.82 -9.90 9.65
N SER A 18 -4.02 -10.42 10.86
CA SER A 18 -4.30 -9.58 12.03
C SER A 18 -3.01 -9.00 12.61
N ILE A 19 -2.94 -7.68 12.73
CA ILE A 19 -1.84 -6.93 13.36
C ILE A 19 -2.47 -5.94 14.35
N ASN A 20 -2.03 -5.98 15.61
CA ASN A 20 -2.53 -5.09 16.68
C ASN A 20 -4.06 -5.04 16.75
N ASN A 21 -4.73 -6.21 16.70
CA ASN A 21 -6.19 -6.37 16.68
C ASN A 21 -6.92 -5.80 15.45
N ASN A 22 -6.21 -5.34 14.43
CA ASN A 22 -6.78 -4.91 13.16
C ASN A 22 -6.49 -5.95 12.08
N ASP A 23 -7.49 -6.24 11.25
CA ASP A 23 -7.37 -7.18 10.14
C ASP A 23 -6.96 -6.47 8.85
N TYR A 24 -5.88 -6.94 8.22
CA TYR A 24 -5.35 -6.39 6.98
C TYR A 24 -5.46 -7.42 5.85
N LEU A 25 -5.93 -6.98 4.69
CA LEU A 25 -5.98 -7.80 3.49
C LEU A 25 -4.68 -7.69 2.69
N SER A 26 -4.22 -8.82 2.13
CA SER A 26 -3.04 -8.86 1.25
C SER A 26 -3.37 -8.21 -0.11
N LEU A 27 -2.87 -7.00 -0.31
CA LEU A 27 -2.97 -6.31 -1.60
C LEU A 27 -2.18 -7.02 -2.71
N THR A 28 -1.12 -7.76 -2.37
CA THR A 28 -0.37 -8.56 -3.34
C THR A 28 -1.22 -9.71 -3.89
N ASP A 29 -2.02 -10.35 -3.04
CA ASP A 29 -2.93 -11.42 -3.46
C ASP A 29 -4.03 -10.86 -4.37
N MET A 30 -4.54 -9.65 -4.05
CA MET A 30 -5.49 -8.93 -4.91
C MET A 30 -4.91 -8.56 -6.28
N LEU A 31 -3.63 -8.17 -6.34
CA LEU A 31 -2.96 -7.84 -7.59
C LEU A 31 -2.66 -9.09 -8.42
N GLY A 32 -2.24 -10.19 -7.79
CA GLY A 32 -2.01 -11.46 -8.48
C GLY A 32 -3.26 -12.05 -9.14
N ALA A 33 -4.45 -11.70 -8.63
CA ALA A 33 -5.73 -12.07 -9.22
C ALA A 33 -6.14 -11.24 -10.45
N LYS A 34 -5.46 -10.10 -10.71
CA LYS A 34 -5.76 -9.21 -11.83
C LYS A 34 -4.68 -9.35 -12.90
N ASP A 35 -5.07 -9.57 -14.15
CA ASP A 35 -4.13 -9.65 -15.27
C ASP A 35 -3.33 -8.33 -15.43
N GLY A 36 -2.00 -8.42 -15.43
CA GLY A 36 -1.06 -7.33 -15.75
C GLY A 36 0.00 -7.01 -14.68
N ASN A 37 1.04 -6.27 -15.07
CA ASN A 37 2.11 -5.80 -14.18
C ASN A 37 1.68 -4.55 -13.39
N PHE A 38 0.63 -4.64 -12.60
CA PHE A 38 0.21 -3.55 -11.71
C PHE A 38 1.00 -3.58 -10.41
N PHE A 39 1.62 -2.47 -10.04
CA PHE A 39 2.32 -2.33 -8.76
C PHE A 39 1.49 -1.52 -7.77
N ILE A 40 1.60 -1.81 -6.47
CA ILE A 40 0.92 -1.02 -5.42
C ILE A 40 1.33 0.46 -5.48
N SER A 41 2.55 0.77 -5.95
CA SER A 41 2.99 2.15 -6.19
C SER A 41 2.14 2.89 -7.23
N ASP A 42 1.53 2.20 -8.20
CA ASP A 42 0.63 2.85 -9.17
C ASP A 42 -0.67 3.33 -8.51
N TRP A 43 -1.08 2.70 -7.41
CA TRP A 43 -2.26 3.12 -6.65
C TRP A 43 -2.00 4.46 -5.94
N LEU A 44 -0.79 4.65 -5.40
CA LEU A 44 -0.38 5.93 -4.80
C LEU A 44 -0.03 7.01 -5.83
N ARG A 45 0.05 6.68 -7.12
CA ARG A 45 0.07 7.68 -8.20
C ARG A 45 -1.33 8.17 -8.54
N ASN A 46 -2.36 7.35 -8.33
CA ASN A 46 -3.73 7.73 -8.64
C ASN A 46 -4.26 8.73 -7.59
N ARG A 47 -4.57 9.95 -8.03
CA ARG A 47 -5.09 11.00 -7.17
C ARG A 47 -6.37 10.60 -6.44
N ASN A 48 -7.30 9.91 -7.10
CA ASN A 48 -8.55 9.47 -6.48
C ASN A 48 -8.28 8.48 -5.34
N THR A 49 -7.35 7.56 -5.55
CA THR A 49 -6.95 6.59 -4.51
C THR A 49 -6.27 7.28 -3.34
N VAL A 50 -5.35 8.22 -3.60
CA VAL A 50 -4.67 9.00 -2.54
C VAL A 50 -5.67 9.84 -1.74
N GLU A 51 -6.64 10.45 -2.41
CA GLU A 51 -7.70 11.22 -1.73
C GLU A 51 -8.58 10.34 -0.85
N PHE A 52 -8.99 9.17 -1.35
CA PHE A 52 -9.76 8.21 -0.56
C PHE A 52 -9.00 7.75 0.68
N LEU A 53 -7.72 7.38 0.52
CA LEU A 53 -6.86 7.00 1.64
C LEU A 53 -6.74 8.13 2.65
N GLY A 54 -6.51 9.36 2.20
CA GLY A 54 -6.41 10.52 3.10
C GLY A 54 -7.69 10.80 3.89
N ILE A 55 -8.87 10.62 3.29
CA ILE A 55 -10.15 10.75 4.00
C ILE A 55 -10.29 9.66 5.05
N TRP A 56 -10.00 8.40 4.68
CA TRP A 56 -10.07 7.28 5.60
C TRP A 56 -9.12 7.47 6.79
N GLU A 57 -7.88 7.86 6.54
CA GLU A 57 -6.90 8.17 7.60
C GLU A 57 -7.39 9.32 8.47
N GLY A 58 -7.93 10.39 7.88
CA GLY A 58 -8.43 11.51 8.67
C GLY A 58 -9.58 11.17 9.62
N ILE A 59 -10.35 10.13 9.30
CA ILE A 59 -11.45 9.64 10.16
C ILE A 59 -10.93 8.69 11.25
N TYR A 60 -9.98 7.80 10.92
CA TYR A 60 -9.61 6.67 11.77
C TYR A 60 -8.22 6.78 12.42
N ASN A 61 -7.42 7.78 12.05
CA ASN A 61 -6.06 7.97 12.51
C ASN A 61 -5.85 9.37 13.08
N GLN A 62 -5.86 9.49 14.41
CA GLN A 62 -5.69 10.76 15.11
C GLN A 62 -4.30 11.37 14.92
N ASP A 63 -3.28 10.54 14.67
CA ASP A 63 -1.89 10.96 14.49
C ASP A 63 -1.55 11.26 13.01
N PHE A 64 -2.55 11.30 12.13
CA PHE A 64 -2.34 11.51 10.70
C PHE A 64 -1.78 12.90 10.39
N ASN A 65 -0.66 12.93 9.66
CA ASN A 65 -0.01 14.17 9.27
C ASN A 65 -0.64 14.76 7.99
N TYR A 66 -1.65 15.61 8.19
CA TYR A 66 -2.35 16.33 7.12
C TYR A 66 -1.43 17.25 6.28
N GLY A 67 -0.35 17.77 6.86
CA GLY A 67 0.59 18.64 6.16
C GLY A 67 1.37 17.89 5.08
N GLU A 68 2.00 16.77 5.44
CA GLU A 68 2.68 15.89 4.48
C GLU A 68 1.68 15.29 3.48
N PHE A 69 0.47 14.93 3.94
CA PHE A 69 -0.59 14.46 3.06
C PHE A 69 -0.93 15.49 1.97
N ALA A 70 -1.08 16.77 2.31
CA ALA A 70 -1.39 17.81 1.32
C ALA A 70 -0.30 17.93 0.24
N ILE A 71 0.98 17.78 0.63
CA ILE A 71 2.11 17.78 -0.31
C ILE A 71 2.00 16.58 -1.26
N ILE A 72 1.79 15.38 -0.73
CA ILE A 72 1.65 14.15 -1.53
C ILE A 72 0.43 14.25 -2.47
N LYS A 73 -0.72 14.68 -1.95
CA LYS A 73 -1.96 14.88 -2.72
C LYS A 73 -1.75 15.87 -3.87
N SER A 74 -0.96 16.92 -3.67
CA SER A 74 -0.68 17.92 -4.72
C SER A 74 0.17 17.35 -5.88
N GLN A 75 0.96 16.31 -5.62
CA GLN A 75 1.84 15.67 -6.59
C GLN A 75 1.22 14.41 -7.22
N ALA A 76 0.25 13.79 -6.53
CA ALA A 76 -0.50 12.65 -7.04
C ALA A 76 -1.23 12.98 -8.35
N GLY A 77 -1.17 12.06 -9.31
CA GLY A 77 -1.70 12.23 -10.66
C GLY A 77 -0.65 12.68 -11.69
N LEU A 78 0.50 13.20 -11.27
CA LEU A 78 1.61 13.48 -12.18
C LEU A 78 2.28 12.17 -12.62
N ASN A 79 2.50 12.00 -13.92
CA ASN A 79 3.16 10.80 -14.47
C ASN A 79 4.58 10.60 -13.94
N SER A 80 5.27 11.70 -13.59
CA SER A 80 6.62 11.69 -13.02
C SER A 80 6.64 11.39 -11.52
N TYR A 81 5.50 11.52 -10.83
CA TYR A 81 5.45 11.35 -9.39
C TYR A 81 5.31 9.87 -9.01
N LYS A 82 6.18 9.43 -8.09
CA LYS A 82 6.16 8.08 -7.52
C LYS A 82 6.47 8.17 -6.03
N ILE A 83 5.66 7.47 -5.24
CA ILE A 83 5.88 7.29 -3.80
C ILE A 83 5.62 5.82 -3.45
N SER A 84 6.45 5.25 -2.59
CA SER A 84 6.25 3.90 -2.07
C SER A 84 5.29 3.90 -0.88
N VAL A 85 4.62 2.77 -0.61
CA VAL A 85 3.77 2.62 0.58
C VAL A 85 4.56 2.86 1.87
N LYS A 86 5.83 2.39 1.94
CA LYS A 86 6.71 2.64 3.09
C LYS A 86 6.92 4.13 3.33
N GLU A 87 7.14 4.88 2.26
CA GLU A 87 7.38 6.32 2.34
C GLU A 87 6.10 7.11 2.64
N TRP A 88 4.96 6.70 2.07
CA TRP A 88 3.64 7.22 2.44
C TRP A 88 3.38 7.08 3.93
N VAL A 89 3.53 5.86 4.49
CA VAL A 89 3.35 5.60 5.92
C VAL A 89 4.33 6.42 6.76
N LYS A 90 5.61 6.47 6.36
CA LYS A 90 6.63 7.23 7.09
C LYS A 90 6.33 8.74 7.14
N LYS A 91 5.86 9.33 6.04
CA LYS A 91 5.58 10.77 5.94
C LYS A 91 4.27 11.15 6.62
N THR A 92 3.23 10.33 6.44
CA THR A 92 1.86 10.66 6.84
C THR A 92 1.45 10.05 8.18
N GLY A 93 2.17 9.05 8.67
CA GLY A 93 1.73 8.26 9.83
C GLY A 93 0.55 7.32 9.52
N ALA A 94 0.25 7.07 8.24
CA ALA A 94 -0.90 6.26 7.82
C ALA A 94 -0.90 4.85 8.42
N ILE A 95 -2.10 4.38 8.82
CA ILE A 95 -2.31 3.05 9.42
C ILE A 95 -3.19 2.12 8.57
N GLY A 96 -3.89 2.66 7.58
CA GLY A 96 -4.85 1.96 6.73
C GLY A 96 -4.22 1.14 5.61
N ILE A 97 -3.01 1.49 5.20
CA ILE A 97 -2.17 0.66 4.33
C ILE A 97 -0.80 0.46 4.96
N ILE A 98 -0.34 -0.80 4.99
CA ILE A 98 0.95 -1.15 5.56
C ILE A 98 1.79 -1.89 4.54
N ALA A 99 3.07 -1.57 4.50
CA ALA A 99 4.04 -2.34 3.72
C ALA A 99 4.69 -3.39 4.62
N LYS A 100 4.26 -4.64 4.50
CA LYS A 100 4.94 -5.76 5.15
C LYS A 100 5.95 -6.36 4.17
N THR A 101 7.21 -6.45 4.59
CA THR A 101 8.20 -7.21 3.83
C THR A 101 7.84 -8.69 3.96
N GLY A 102 7.50 -9.33 2.84
CA GLY A 102 7.33 -10.78 2.80
C GLY A 102 8.67 -11.50 3.07
N ARG A 103 8.60 -12.81 3.33
CA ARG A 103 9.77 -13.71 3.43
C ARG A 103 10.62 -13.76 2.15
N TYR A 104 10.13 -13.16 1.06
CA TYR A 104 10.80 -12.98 -0.22
C TYR A 104 11.29 -11.53 -0.38
N GLY A 105 12.13 -11.07 0.56
CA GLY A 105 13.01 -9.92 0.34
C GLY A 105 14.10 -10.29 -0.66
N GLY A 106 13.72 -10.49 -1.92
CA GLY A 106 14.66 -10.71 -3.01
C GLY A 106 15.08 -9.36 -3.58
N THR A 107 16.16 -8.80 -3.04
CA THR A 107 16.93 -7.77 -3.74
C THR A 107 17.63 -8.48 -4.90
N CYS A 108 17.14 -8.33 -6.13
CA CYS A 108 17.90 -8.70 -7.31
C CYS A 108 18.75 -7.50 -7.72
N THR A 109 20.00 -7.45 -7.24
CA THR A 109 21.05 -6.68 -7.89
C THR A 109 21.38 -7.40 -9.20
N ASN A 110 21.28 -6.72 -10.34
CA ASN A 110 22.06 -7.13 -11.50
C ASN A 110 23.09 -6.03 -11.76
N GLU A 111 24.30 -6.32 -11.32
CA GLU A 111 25.51 -5.62 -11.68
C GLU A 111 26.08 -6.32 -12.91
N ASN A 112 25.86 -5.74 -14.10
CA ASN A 112 26.87 -5.86 -15.15
C ASN A 112 26.82 -4.65 -16.08
N PRO A 113 27.89 -3.84 -16.15
CA PRO A 113 28.06 -2.79 -17.13
C PRO A 113 28.67 -3.39 -18.40
N TYR A 114 27.95 -3.27 -19.51
CA TYR A 114 28.59 -3.14 -20.81
C TYR A 114 28.33 -1.71 -21.30
#